data_AF-A0A514BRC7-F1
#
_entry.id   AF-A0A514BRC7-F1
#
_cell.length_a   1.000
_cell.length_b   1.000
_cell.length_c   1.000
_cell.angle_alpha   90.00
_cell.angle_beta   90.00
_cell.angle_gamma   90.00
#
_symmetry.space_group_name_H-M   'P 1'
#
loop_
_entity.id
_entity.type
_entity.pdbx_description
1 polymer ?
#
loop_
_entity_poly.entity_id
_entity_poly.type
_entity_poly.pdbx_seq_one_letter_code
_entity_poly.pdbx_strand_id
1 'polypeptide(L)'
;MESIVANLNKSFGDLPASPPMSLRGGNSLDDYQAAPAFDPELDRITPEYLETYFWGISYLDTQSWRFYLPHLLGYALKNTANPHSNATDSFLSSLRPPDRDPPRFGSLTVAEEQVVVAVLDKLAFSDQSVWQESAQVALEEYWAPGATYR
;
A
#
# COMPACT_ATOMS: atom_id res chain seq x y z
N MET A 1 9.30 -6.70 14.29
CA MET A 1 8.63 -5.45 13.89
C MET A 1 9.65 -4.35 13.66
N GLU A 2 10.52 -4.06 14.62
CA GLU A 2 11.59 -3.04 14.47
C GLU A 2 12.50 -3.27 13.26
N SER A 3 12.89 -4.52 12.96
CA SER A 3 13.70 -4.87 11.78
C SER A 3 12.97 -4.62 10.45
N ILE A 4 11.66 -4.88 10.38
CA ILE A 4 10.85 -4.65 9.18
C ILE A 4 10.71 -3.15 8.92
N VAL A 5 10.45 -2.37 9.98
CA VAL A 5 10.34 -0.90 9.88
C VAL A 5 11.67 -0.26 9.46
N ALA A 6 12.79 -0.73 10.01
CA ALA A 6 14.11 -0.26 9.61
C ALA A 6 14.40 -0.56 8.13
N ASN A 7 14.06 -1.76 7.65
CA ASN A 7 14.23 -2.13 6.25
C ASN A 7 13.30 -1.34 5.33
N LEU A 8 12.06 -1.05 5.74
CA LEU A 8 11.12 -0.22 4.99
C LEU A 8 11.69 1.18 4.73
N ASN A 9 12.18 1.86 5.76
CA ASN A 9 12.77 3.20 5.60
C ASN A 9 14.02 3.17 4.70
N LYS A 10 14.81 2.10 4.78
CA LYS A 10 16.01 1.94 3.97
C LYS A 10 15.69 1.67 2.50
N SER A 11 14.76 0.76 2.20
CA SER A 11 14.45 0.33 0.83
C SER A 11 13.74 1.42 0.02
N PHE A 12 12.93 2.26 0.68
CA PHE A 12 12.15 3.32 0.04
C PHE A 12 12.73 4.73 0.22
N GLY A 13 14.04 4.83 0.49
CA GLY A 13 14.69 6.12 0.82
C GLY A 13 14.84 7.13 -0.34
N ASP A 14 14.65 6.70 -1.59
CA ASP A 14 14.87 7.51 -2.80
C ASP A 14 13.57 7.76 -3.58
N LEU A 15 12.46 7.95 -2.86
CA LEU A 15 11.17 8.27 -3.46
C LEU A 15 11.07 9.77 -3.81
N PRO A 16 10.28 10.14 -4.83
CA PRO A 16 10.03 11.54 -5.15
C PRO A 16 9.36 12.26 -3.97
N ALA A 17 9.57 13.58 -3.87
CA ALA A 17 9.01 14.39 -2.79
C ALA A 17 7.47 14.54 -2.84
N SER A 18 6.87 14.27 -4.00
CA SER A 18 5.42 14.34 -4.23
C SER A 18 4.99 13.31 -5.28
N PRO A 19 3.79 12.71 -5.16
CA PRO A 19 3.25 11.83 -6.18
C PRO A 19 2.61 12.64 -7.32
N PRO A 20 2.60 12.12 -8.56
CA PRO A 20 1.77 12.67 -9.64
C PRO A 20 0.27 12.73 -9.31
N MET A 21 -0.24 11.77 -8.55
CA MET A 21 -1.61 11.68 -8.07
C MET A 21 -1.65 11.45 -6.56
N SER A 22 -2.36 12.30 -5.82
CA SER A 22 -2.58 12.10 -4.39
C SER A 22 -3.73 11.11 -4.13
N LEU A 23 -3.82 10.54 -2.92
CA LEU A 23 -5.00 9.74 -2.52
C LEU A 23 -6.29 10.56 -2.61
N ARG A 24 -6.29 11.83 -2.21
CA ARG A 24 -7.43 12.74 -2.41
C ARG A 24 -7.77 12.91 -3.89
N GLY A 25 -6.75 13.02 -4.74
CA GLY A 25 -6.88 12.99 -6.19
C GLY A 25 -7.59 11.74 -6.69
N GLY A 26 -7.09 10.56 -6.29
CA GLY A 26 -7.69 9.28 -6.63
C GLY A 26 -9.13 9.11 -6.13
N ASN A 27 -9.41 9.55 -4.90
CA ASN A 27 -10.75 9.51 -4.33
C ASN A 27 -11.72 10.40 -5.10
N SER A 28 -11.26 11.57 -5.57
CA SER A 28 -12.07 12.44 -6.42
C SER A 28 -12.42 11.76 -7.75
N LEU A 29 -11.52 10.95 -8.31
CA LEU A 29 -11.80 10.17 -9.53
C LEU A 29 -12.84 9.06 -9.28
N ASP A 30 -12.79 8.41 -8.12
CA ASP A 30 -13.82 7.46 -7.67
C ASP A 30 -15.20 8.13 -7.60
N ASP A 31 -15.25 9.37 -7.09
CA ASP A 31 -16.44 10.23 -7.04
C ASP A 31 -16.84 10.83 -8.41
N TYR A 32 -16.20 10.41 -9.51
CA TYR A 32 -16.40 10.95 -10.87
C TYR A 32 -16.14 12.46 -11.01
N GLN A 33 -15.24 12.99 -10.19
CA GLN A 33 -14.79 14.38 -10.22
C GLN A 33 -13.40 14.50 -10.84
N ALA A 34 -12.99 15.74 -11.16
CA ALA A 34 -11.63 16.01 -11.58
C ALA A 34 -10.66 15.83 -10.40
N ALA A 35 -9.55 15.12 -10.61
CA ALA A 35 -8.50 14.98 -9.60
C ALA A 35 -7.87 16.35 -9.29
N PRO A 36 -7.93 16.85 -8.05
CA PRO A 36 -7.16 18.03 -7.66
C PRO A 36 -5.66 17.77 -7.75
N ALA A 37 -4.88 18.83 -7.95
CA ALA A 37 -3.43 18.77 -7.83
C ALA A 37 -2.99 18.43 -6.40
N PHE A 38 -1.80 17.85 -6.28
CA PHE A 38 -1.16 17.59 -4.99
C PHE A 38 -0.96 18.90 -4.22
N ASP A 39 -1.33 18.87 -2.94
CA ASP A 39 -1.18 19.96 -1.99
C ASP A 39 -0.52 19.39 -0.72
N PRO A 40 0.68 19.85 -0.34
CA PRO A 40 1.43 19.25 0.78
C PRO A 40 0.78 19.45 2.16
N GLU A 41 -0.14 20.42 2.30
CA GLU A 41 -0.86 20.63 3.55
C GLU A 41 -2.08 19.72 3.63
N LEU A 42 -2.87 19.63 2.55
CA LEU A 42 -4.08 18.81 2.47
C LEU A 42 -3.78 17.32 2.28
N ASP A 43 -2.70 17.00 1.56
CA ASP A 43 -2.27 15.63 1.24
C ASP A 43 -1.20 15.10 2.19
N ARG A 44 -1.10 15.70 3.38
CA ARG A 44 -0.21 15.24 4.45
C ARG A 44 -0.61 13.83 4.87
N ILE A 45 0.36 12.91 4.84
CA ILE A 45 0.14 11.49 5.09
C ILE A 45 0.00 11.22 6.59
N THR A 46 -1.19 11.48 7.13
CA THR A 46 -1.60 11.10 8.49
C THR A 46 -2.47 9.84 8.47
N PRO A 47 -2.63 9.14 9.60
CA PRO A 47 -3.64 8.08 9.75
C PRO A 47 -5.02 8.48 9.22
N GLU A 48 -5.49 9.67 9.60
CA GLU A 48 -6.80 10.19 9.21
C GLU A 48 -6.88 10.43 7.71
N TYR A 49 -5.80 10.93 7.08
CA TYR A 49 -5.74 11.12 5.63
C TYR A 49 -5.85 9.78 4.88
N LEU A 50 -5.09 8.76 5.33
CA LEU A 50 -5.14 7.43 4.73
C LEU A 50 -6.53 6.80 4.85
N GLU A 51 -7.16 6.91 6.02
CA GLU A 51 -8.51 6.38 6.27
C GLU A 51 -9.61 7.18 5.59
N THR A 52 -9.40 8.48 5.32
CA THR A 52 -10.39 9.32 4.64
C THR A 52 -10.40 9.06 3.13
N TYR A 53 -9.21 8.90 2.53
CA TYR A 53 -9.05 8.82 1.06
C TYR A 53 -8.66 7.43 0.57
N PHE A 54 -9.06 6.37 1.28
CA PHE A 54 -8.68 4.99 0.97
C PHE A 54 -9.18 4.51 -0.40
N TRP A 55 -10.31 5.03 -0.92
CA TRP A 55 -10.77 4.72 -2.27
C TRP A 55 -9.76 5.15 -3.34
N GLY A 56 -8.99 6.20 -3.05
CA GLY A 56 -7.97 6.71 -3.95
C GLY A 56 -6.84 5.72 -4.25
N ILE A 57 -6.60 4.72 -3.39
CA ILE A 57 -5.56 3.69 -3.60
C ILE A 57 -5.78 2.97 -4.94
N SER A 58 -7.04 2.66 -5.26
CA SER A 58 -7.46 1.99 -6.50
C SER A 58 -7.32 2.85 -7.74
N TYR A 59 -6.92 4.12 -7.64
CA TYR A 59 -6.80 5.08 -8.74
C TYR A 59 -5.36 5.56 -8.99
N LEU A 60 -4.43 5.24 -8.08
CA LEU A 60 -3.03 5.59 -8.22
C LEU A 60 -2.39 4.93 -9.45
N ASP A 61 -1.64 5.72 -10.21
CA ASP A 61 -0.65 5.23 -11.18
C ASP A 61 0.56 4.59 -10.47
N THR A 62 1.45 3.97 -11.23
CA THR A 62 2.64 3.29 -10.69
C THR A 62 3.54 4.17 -9.83
N GLN A 63 3.81 5.41 -10.24
CA GLN A 63 4.70 6.30 -9.49
C GLN A 63 4.04 6.77 -8.19
N SER A 64 2.77 7.13 -8.27
CA SER A 64 1.95 7.55 -7.14
C SER A 64 1.75 6.41 -6.13
N TRP A 65 1.51 5.19 -6.61
CA TRP A 65 1.39 4.01 -5.76
C TRP A 65 2.70 3.69 -5.05
N ARG A 66 3.85 3.72 -5.75
CA ARG A 66 5.18 3.55 -5.14
C ARG A 66 5.46 4.59 -4.06
N PHE A 67 5.02 5.83 -4.26
CA PHE A 67 5.16 6.91 -3.27
C PHE A 67 4.39 6.58 -1.98
N TYR A 68 3.15 6.10 -2.07
CA TYR A 68 2.32 5.79 -0.89
C TYR A 68 2.63 4.43 -0.25
N LEU A 69 3.22 3.49 -1.00
CA LEU A 69 3.48 2.12 -0.55
C LEU A 69 4.18 2.00 0.82
N PRO A 70 5.33 2.65 1.10
CA PRO A 70 5.96 2.55 2.42
C PRO A 70 5.08 3.08 3.56
N HIS A 71 4.26 4.10 3.28
CA HIS A 71 3.35 4.66 4.28
C HIS A 71 2.20 3.69 4.58
N LEU A 72 1.63 3.06 3.56
CA LEU A 72 0.57 2.05 3.71
C LEU A 72 1.09 0.79 4.41
N LEU A 73 2.27 0.30 4.04
CA LEU A 73 2.96 -0.81 4.72
C LEU A 73 3.18 -0.50 6.21
N GLY A 74 3.73 0.68 6.52
CA GLY A 74 3.96 1.11 7.89
C GLY A 74 2.67 1.32 8.68
N TYR A 75 1.61 1.78 8.03
CA TYR A 75 0.30 1.96 8.63
C TYR A 75 -0.38 0.62 8.94
N ALA A 76 -0.36 -0.33 8.01
CA ALA A 76 -0.91 -1.67 8.20
C ALA A 76 -0.22 -2.41 9.36
N LEU A 77 1.11 -2.30 9.47
CA LEU A 77 1.87 -2.84 10.61
C LEU A 77 1.48 -2.27 11.97
N LYS A 78 1.00 -1.01 12.01
CA LYS A 78 0.54 -0.38 13.26
C LYS A 78 -0.93 -0.71 13.55
N ASN A 79 -1.70 -1.09 12.55
CA ASN A 79 -3.13 -1.39 12.64
C ASN A 79 -3.46 -2.89 12.55
N THR A 80 -2.55 -3.76 12.99
CA THR A 80 -2.77 -5.21 12.88
C THR A 80 -4.02 -5.68 13.62
N ALA A 81 -4.43 -5.01 14.70
CA ALA A 81 -5.55 -5.44 15.54
C ALA A 81 -6.85 -4.66 15.29
N ASN A 82 -6.89 -3.74 14.33
CA ASN A 82 -8.06 -2.90 14.06
C ASN A 82 -8.80 -3.39 12.80
N PRO A 83 -9.94 -4.11 12.92
CA PRO A 83 -10.66 -4.64 11.76
C PRO A 83 -11.46 -3.58 10.99
N HIS A 84 -11.50 -2.33 11.48
CA HIS A 84 -12.28 -1.23 10.88
C HIS A 84 -11.43 -0.28 10.04
N SER A 85 -10.17 -0.64 9.75
CA SER A 85 -9.28 0.18 8.91
C SER A 85 -9.60 -0.03 7.43
N ASN A 86 -10.26 0.96 6.81
CA ASN A 86 -10.54 0.94 5.37
C ASN A 86 -9.24 1.09 4.58
N ALA A 87 -8.29 1.89 5.09
CA ALA A 87 -6.99 2.06 4.46
C ALA A 87 -6.21 0.75 4.39
N THR A 88 -6.22 -0.08 5.45
CA THR A 88 -5.52 -1.37 5.45
C THR A 88 -6.21 -2.38 4.53
N ASP A 89 -7.54 -2.43 4.54
CA ASP A 89 -8.30 -3.31 3.65
C ASP A 89 -8.08 -2.98 2.15
N SER A 90 -8.24 -1.71 1.79
CA SER A 90 -8.01 -1.22 0.42
C SER A 90 -6.54 -1.39 0.00
N PHE A 91 -5.59 -1.17 0.91
CA PHE A 91 -4.18 -1.46 0.67
C PHE A 91 -3.93 -2.94 0.33
N LEU A 92 -4.41 -3.88 1.15
CA LEU A 92 -4.23 -5.32 0.90
C LEU A 92 -4.91 -5.75 -0.40
N SER A 93 -6.08 -5.21 -0.69
CA SER A 93 -6.76 -5.41 -1.97
C SER A 93 -5.92 -4.88 -3.14
N SER A 94 -5.25 -3.74 -2.97
CA SER A 94 -4.40 -3.14 -4.01
C SER A 94 -3.14 -3.96 -4.34
N LEU A 95 -2.74 -4.86 -3.44
CA LEU A 95 -1.60 -5.78 -3.60
C LEU A 95 -1.97 -7.07 -4.34
N ARG A 96 -3.21 -7.19 -4.80
CA ARG A 96 -3.71 -8.38 -5.49
C ARG A 96 -3.86 -8.12 -7.00
N PRO A 97 -3.74 -9.16 -7.85
CA PRO A 97 -4.06 -9.07 -9.27
C PRO A 97 -5.56 -8.79 -9.55
N PRO A 98 -5.91 -8.27 -10.74
CA PRO A 98 -5.00 -7.87 -11.81
C PRO A 98 -4.21 -6.61 -11.43
N ASP A 99 -2.93 -6.58 -11.77
CA ASP A 99 -2.14 -5.36 -11.64
C ASP A 99 -2.53 -4.35 -12.72
N ARG A 100 -2.10 -3.10 -12.56
CA ARG A 100 -2.40 -2.01 -13.50
C ARG A 100 -1.46 -2.02 -14.71
N ASP A 101 -1.82 -1.21 -15.69
CA ASP A 101 -0.95 -0.81 -16.80
C ASP A 101 -0.67 0.70 -16.68
N PRO A 102 0.59 1.15 -16.51
CA PRO A 102 1.80 0.34 -16.34
C PRO A 102 1.80 -0.50 -15.04
N PRO A 103 2.58 -1.60 -14.98
CA PRO A 103 2.61 -2.49 -13.81
C PRO A 103 3.16 -1.79 -12.58
N ARG A 104 2.52 -2.02 -11.43
CA ARG A 104 2.96 -1.54 -10.11
C ARG A 104 3.90 -2.53 -9.46
N PHE A 105 3.56 -3.81 -9.48
CA PHE A 105 4.33 -4.82 -8.74
C PHE A 105 5.70 -5.04 -9.39
N GLY A 106 5.74 -5.17 -10.72
CA GLY A 106 6.99 -5.29 -11.50
C GLY A 106 7.86 -4.03 -11.51
N SER A 107 7.38 -2.90 -10.96
CA SER A 107 8.18 -1.68 -10.83
C SER A 107 9.05 -1.67 -9.58
N LEU A 108 8.86 -2.61 -8.65
CA LEU A 108 9.62 -2.71 -7.41
C LEU A 108 11.02 -3.27 -7.65
N THR A 109 12.00 -2.75 -6.90
CA THR A 109 13.29 -3.43 -6.77
C THR A 109 13.13 -4.69 -5.91
N VAL A 110 14.08 -5.61 -6.01
CA VAL A 110 14.09 -6.83 -5.17
C VAL A 110 14.05 -6.49 -3.67
N ALA A 111 14.73 -5.42 -3.25
CA ALA A 111 14.75 -5.02 -1.84
C ALA A 111 13.42 -4.40 -1.37
N GLU A 112 12.69 -3.73 -2.25
CA GLU A 112 11.35 -3.21 -1.96
C GLU A 112 10.32 -4.35 -1.91
N GLU A 113 10.39 -5.28 -2.86
CA GLU A 113 9.54 -6.47 -2.90
C GLU A 113 9.69 -7.30 -1.61
N GLN A 114 10.93 -7.53 -1.16
CA GLN A 114 11.19 -8.26 0.09
C GLN A 114 10.57 -7.59 1.31
N VAL A 115 10.48 -6.25 1.33
CA VAL A 115 9.79 -5.53 2.41
C VAL A 115 8.28 -5.76 2.33
N VAL A 116 7.69 -5.72 1.13
CA VAL A 116 6.26 -6.03 0.94
C VAL A 116 5.95 -7.43 1.45
N VAL A 117 6.72 -8.43 1.03
CA VAL A 117 6.57 -9.83 1.47
C VAL A 117 6.70 -9.93 2.99
N ALA A 118 7.72 -9.31 3.59
CA ALA A 118 7.92 -9.38 5.05
C ALA A 118 6.77 -8.74 5.85
N VAL A 119 6.14 -7.69 5.32
CA VAL A 119 4.95 -7.09 5.94
C VAL A 119 3.74 -8.00 5.78
N LEU A 120 3.50 -8.53 4.58
CA LEU A 120 2.42 -9.47 4.33
C LEU A 120 2.53 -10.73 5.20
N ASP A 121 3.73 -11.32 5.31
CA ASP A 121 4.00 -12.46 6.20
C ASP A 121 3.64 -12.13 7.66
N LYS A 122 4.03 -10.92 8.12
CA LYS A 122 3.71 -10.48 9.47
C LYS A 122 2.20 -10.34 9.68
N LEU A 123 1.46 -9.82 8.69
CA LEU A 123 0.00 -9.70 8.77
C LEU A 123 -0.70 -11.06 8.64
N ALA A 124 -0.17 -11.97 7.83
CA ALA A 124 -0.72 -13.30 7.54
C ALA A 124 -0.59 -14.28 8.71
N PHE A 125 0.53 -14.23 9.45
CA PHE A 125 0.90 -15.30 10.40
C PHE A 125 1.04 -14.83 11.85
N SER A 126 0.67 -13.60 12.17
CA SER A 126 0.66 -13.09 13.53
C SER A 126 -0.70 -13.27 14.18
N ASP A 127 -0.77 -13.90 15.36
CA ASP A 127 -2.02 -14.08 16.13
C ASP A 127 -2.70 -12.76 16.53
N GLN A 128 -1.94 -11.66 16.55
CA GLN A 128 -2.44 -10.31 16.82
C GLN A 128 -2.99 -9.59 15.59
N SER A 129 -2.96 -10.25 14.43
CA SER A 129 -3.43 -9.67 13.17
C SER A 129 -4.86 -10.10 12.89
N VAL A 130 -5.74 -9.14 12.66
CA VAL A 130 -7.09 -9.39 12.13
C VAL A 130 -7.09 -9.49 10.60
N TRP A 131 -5.95 -9.23 9.95
CA TRP A 131 -5.78 -9.16 8.50
C TRP A 131 -5.22 -10.45 7.88
N GLN A 132 -5.25 -11.56 8.62
CA GLN A 132 -4.57 -12.80 8.24
C GLN A 132 -5.02 -13.30 6.86
N GLU A 133 -6.32 -13.43 6.65
CA GLU A 133 -6.89 -13.94 5.39
C GLU A 133 -6.52 -13.06 4.20
N SER A 134 -6.79 -11.75 4.27
CA SER A 134 -6.47 -10.83 3.17
C SER A 134 -4.97 -10.80 2.84
N ALA A 135 -4.10 -10.88 3.85
CA ALA A 135 -2.65 -10.92 3.64
C ALA A 135 -2.18 -12.26 3.05
N GLN A 136 -2.74 -13.39 3.48
CA GLN A 136 -2.48 -14.72 2.91
C GLN A 136 -2.88 -14.77 1.44
N VAL A 137 -4.06 -14.26 1.10
CA VAL A 137 -4.53 -14.21 -0.30
C VAL A 137 -3.60 -13.37 -1.16
N ALA A 138 -3.16 -12.19 -0.69
CA ALA A 138 -2.18 -11.39 -1.42
C ALA A 138 -0.86 -12.17 -1.65
N LEU A 139 -0.34 -12.84 -0.62
CA LEU A 139 0.84 -13.70 -0.73
C LEU A 139 0.66 -14.78 -1.80
N GLU A 140 -0.42 -15.54 -1.73
CA GLU A 140 -0.70 -16.66 -2.64
C GLU A 140 -0.96 -16.22 -4.08
N GLU A 141 -1.56 -15.05 -4.27
CA GLU A 141 -1.88 -14.56 -5.60
C GLU A 141 -0.66 -13.98 -6.32
N TYR A 142 0.24 -13.27 -5.63
CA TYR A 142 1.36 -12.62 -6.32
C TYR A 142 2.71 -12.63 -5.58
N TRP A 143 2.75 -12.51 -4.24
CA TRP A 143 3.99 -12.14 -3.55
C TRP A 143 4.85 -13.32 -3.08
N ALA A 144 4.26 -14.46 -2.75
CA ALA A 144 4.98 -15.63 -2.24
C ALA A 144 5.70 -16.42 -3.35
N PRO A 145 6.73 -17.22 -3.02
CA PRO A 145 7.30 -18.17 -3.96
C PRO A 145 6.25 -19.15 -4.49
N GLY A 146 6.13 -19.26 -5.82
CA GLY A 146 5.12 -20.10 -6.45
C GLY A 146 3.71 -19.49 -6.49
N ALA A 147 3.59 -18.18 -6.25
CA ALA A 147 2.32 -17.46 -6.35
C ALA A 147 1.66 -17.61 -7.72
N THR A 148 0.33 -17.57 -7.71
CA THR A 148 -0.53 -17.99 -8.84
C THR A 148 -0.33 -17.15 -10.10
N TYR A 149 -0.10 -15.84 -9.94
CA TYR A 149 -0.12 -14.86 -11.05
C TYR A 149 1.23 -14.13 -11.23
N ARG A 150 2.31 -14.67 -10.68
CA ARG A 150 3.65 -14.06 -10.73
C ARG A 150 4.42 -14.38 -12.01
#